data_AF-A0A0G4NJX1-F1
#
_entry.id   AF-A0A0G4NJX1-F1
#
_cell.length_a   1.000
_cell.length_b   1.000
_cell.length_c   1.000
_cell.angle_alpha   90.00
_cell.angle_beta   90.00
_cell.angle_gamma   90.00
#
_symmetry.space_group_name_H-M   'P 1'
#
loop_
_entity.id
_entity.type
_entity.pdbx_description
1 polymer ?
#
loop_
_entity_poly.entity_id
_entity_poly.type
_entity_poly.pdbx_seq_one_letter_code
_entity_poly.pdbx_strand_id
1 'polypeptide(L)'
;MVKDARSKGLKAPVLLMGYYNPLLSYGEERLLNDCADSGVNGFIVVDLPPEEAVSFRKLCNKGQLSYVPLIAPATSDARMKILCQL
;
A
#
# COMPACT_ATOMS: atom_id res chain seq x y z
N MET A 1 16.84 2.63 -5.05
CA MET A 1 16.13 2.14 -6.25
C MET A 1 15.05 3.10 -6.74
N VAL A 2 13.92 3.30 -6.03
CA VAL A 2 12.84 4.21 -6.52
C VAL A 2 13.35 5.65 -6.66
N LYS A 3 14.04 6.17 -5.65
CA LYS A 3 14.69 7.49 -5.68
C LYS A 3 15.63 7.66 -6.88
N ASP A 4 16.41 6.63 -7.20
CA ASP A 4 17.32 6.65 -8.35
C ASP A 4 16.58 6.58 -9.68
N ALA A 5 15.47 5.85 -9.75
CA ALA A 5 14.62 5.82 -10.94
C ALA A 5 13.94 7.19 -11.15
N ARG A 6 13.47 7.84 -10.07
CA ARG A 6 12.92 9.20 -10.11
C ARG A 6 13.97 10.22 -10.59
N SER A 7 15.19 10.16 -10.07
CA SER A 7 16.28 11.07 -10.51
C SER A 7 16.68 10.86 -11.97
N LYS A 8 16.49 9.65 -12.51
CA LYS A 8 16.66 9.32 -13.93
C LYS A 8 15.43 9.65 -14.81
N GLY A 9 14.41 10.30 -14.26
CA GLY A 9 13.26 10.81 -15.03
C GLY A 9 12.01 9.91 -15.05
N LEU A 10 11.92 8.90 -14.18
CA LEU A 10 10.69 8.10 -14.06
C LEU A 10 9.51 8.98 -13.61
N LYS A 11 8.51 9.14 -14.48
CA LYS A 11 7.28 9.89 -14.20
C LYS A 11 6.07 9.02 -13.87
N ALA A 12 6.10 7.74 -14.26
CA ALA A 12 5.00 6.82 -14.01
C ALA A 12 4.76 6.62 -12.50
N PRO A 13 3.50 6.44 -12.03
CA PRO A 13 3.24 6.06 -10.66
C PRO A 13 3.92 4.73 -10.29
N VAL A 14 4.47 4.64 -9.07
CA VAL A 14 5.16 3.45 -8.58
C VAL A 14 4.40 2.91 -7.37
N LEU A 15 3.95 1.65 -7.47
CA LEU A 15 3.36 0.91 -6.36
C LEU A 15 4.33 -0.20 -5.92
N LEU A 16 4.49 -0.37 -4.61
CA LEU A 16 5.24 -1.49 -4.05
C LEU A 16 4.28 -2.65 -3.78
N MET A 17 4.60 -3.83 -4.30
CA MET A 17 3.80 -5.04 -4.10
C MET A 17 4.55 -6.02 -3.21
N GLY A 18 3.88 -6.60 -2.20
CA GLY A 18 4.51 -7.54 -1.28
C GLY A 18 3.59 -8.11 -0.22
N TYR A 19 4.21 -8.72 0.79
CA TYR A 19 3.55 -9.28 1.97
C TYR A 19 3.63 -8.31 3.14
N TYR A 20 2.69 -8.39 4.09
CA TYR A 20 2.59 -7.44 5.19
C TYR A 20 3.69 -7.61 6.23
N ASN A 21 4.14 -8.84 6.49
CA ASN A 21 5.11 -9.12 7.54
C ASN A 21 6.44 -8.33 7.40
N PRO A 22 7.06 -8.20 6.21
CA PRO A 22 8.19 -7.30 6.00
C PRO A 22 7.91 -5.83 6.32
N LEU A 23 6.70 -5.32 6.03
CA LEU A 23 6.31 -3.94 6.33
C LEU A 23 6.23 -3.73 7.85
N LEU A 24 5.61 -4.67 8.56
CA LEU A 24 5.54 -4.68 10.02
C LEU A 24 6.93 -4.73 10.65
N SER A 25 7.79 -5.64 10.17
CA SER A 25 9.16 -5.78 10.69
C SER A 25 10.02 -4.54 10.44
N TYR A 26 9.73 -3.76 9.40
CA TYR A 26 10.40 -2.48 9.14
C TYR A 26 9.91 -1.35 10.07
N GLY A 27 8.67 -1.46 10.54
CA GLY A 27 7.94 -0.41 11.23
C GLY A 27 7.14 0.42 10.24
N GLU A 28 5.81 0.41 10.39
CA GLU A 28 4.89 0.98 9.40
C GLU A 28 5.09 2.49 9.20
N GLU A 29 5.20 3.27 10.28
CA GLU A 29 5.38 4.72 10.17
C GLU A 29 6.69 5.08 9.47
N ARG A 30 7.78 4.38 9.83
CA ARG A 30 9.09 4.58 9.21
C ARG A 30 9.04 4.23 7.73
N LEU A 31 8.43 3.08 7.39
CA LEU A 31 8.27 2.64 6.02
C LEU A 31 7.53 3.69 5.19
N LEU A 32 6.42 4.23 5.70
CA LEU A 32 5.59 5.18 4.97
C LEU A 32 6.33 6.49 4.71
N ASN A 33 7.06 7.01 5.70
CA ASN A 33 7.89 8.20 5.53
C ASN A 33 8.99 7.97 4.47
N ASP A 34 9.74 6.87 4.59
CA ASP A 34 10.82 6.54 3.65
C ASP A 34 10.27 6.31 2.23
N CYS A 35 9.09 5.71 2.11
CA CYS A 35 8.42 5.49 0.81
C CYS A 35 7.96 6.81 0.19
N ALA A 36 7.31 7.68 0.96
CA ALA A 36 6.88 9.00 0.50
C ALA A 36 8.08 9.84 0.02
N ASP A 37 9.15 9.89 0.81
CA ASP A 37 10.39 10.61 0.48
C ASP A 37 11.10 10.05 -0.76
N SER A 38 10.95 8.75 -1.03
CA SER A 38 11.52 8.10 -2.21
C SER A 38 10.70 8.31 -3.49
N GLY A 39 9.48 8.83 -3.39
CA GLY A 39 8.55 9.03 -4.51
C GLY A 39 7.73 7.80 -4.89
N VAL A 40 7.48 6.90 -3.93
CA VAL A 40 6.48 5.82 -4.05
C VAL A 40 5.08 6.43 -3.96
N ASN A 41 4.11 5.83 -4.66
CA ASN A 41 2.73 6.30 -4.69
C ASN A 41 1.78 5.42 -3.89
N GLY A 42 2.18 4.21 -3.50
CA GLY A 42 1.32 3.31 -2.75
C GLY A 42 1.77 1.86 -2.72
N PHE A 43 0.86 1.00 -2.26
CA PHE A 43 1.11 -0.40 -1.98
C PHE A 43 0.01 -1.33 -2.48
N ILE A 44 0.41 -2.54 -2.84
CA ILE A 44 -0.43 -3.71 -2.99
C ILE A 44 0.07 -4.75 -1.99
N VAL A 45 -0.72 -5.06 -0.96
CA VAL A 45 -0.36 -6.05 0.06
C VAL A 45 -1.26 -7.27 -0.10
N VAL A 46 -0.67 -8.40 -0.48
CA VAL A 46 -1.43 -9.56 -1.00
C VAL A 46 -2.07 -10.42 0.08
N ASP A 47 -1.54 -10.36 1.31
CA ASP A 47 -1.89 -11.19 2.45
C ASP A 47 -2.66 -10.43 3.53
N LEU A 48 -3.08 -9.19 3.27
CA LEU A 48 -3.71 -8.34 4.28
C LEU A 48 -5.20 -8.68 4.46
N PRO A 49 -5.64 -9.12 5.65
CA PRO A 49 -7.05 -9.30 5.93
C PRO A 49 -7.78 -7.94 6.01
N PRO A 50 -9.11 -7.90 5.83
CA PRO A 50 -9.87 -6.64 5.76
C PRO A 50 -9.68 -5.73 6.98
N GLU A 51 -9.60 -6.30 8.17
CA GLU A 51 -9.46 -5.58 9.44
C GLU A 51 -8.12 -4.84 9.51
N GLU A 52 -7.03 -5.53 9.15
CA GLU A 52 -5.68 -4.95 9.08
C GLU A 52 -5.57 -3.95 7.92
N ALA A 53 -6.26 -4.22 6.81
CA ALA A 53 -6.32 -3.32 5.67
C ALA A 53 -6.95 -1.96 5.98
N VAL A 54 -7.98 -1.92 6.85
CA VAL A 54 -8.54 -0.64 7.34
C VAL A 54 -7.48 0.15 8.10
N SER A 55 -6.70 -0.49 8.98
CA SER A 55 -5.65 0.17 9.76
C SER A 55 -4.53 0.68 8.86
N PHE A 56 -4.01 -0.20 8.01
CA PHE A 56 -2.92 0.13 7.10
C PHE A 56 -3.29 1.24 6.12
N ARG A 57 -4.53 1.23 5.59
CA ARG A 57 -5.02 2.32 4.73
C ARG A 57 -5.01 3.67 5.45
N LYS A 58 -5.43 3.72 6.72
CA LYS A 58 -5.40 4.99 7.49
C LYS A 58 -3.98 5.52 7.61
N LEU A 59 -3.00 4.64 7.81
CA LEU A 59 -1.58 5.02 7.84
C LEU A 59 -1.11 5.51 6.47
N CYS A 60 -1.43 4.79 5.39
CA CYS A 60 -1.12 5.20 4.02
C CYS A 60 -1.68 6.60 3.71
N ASN A 61 -2.93 6.88 4.08
CA ASN A 61 -3.57 8.18 3.88
C ASN A 61 -2.83 9.31 4.61
N LYS A 62 -2.30 9.06 5.82
CA LYS A 62 -1.48 10.06 6.55
C LYS A 62 -0.20 10.40 5.78
N GLY A 63 0.41 9.42 5.11
CA GLY A 63 1.61 9.57 4.29
C GLY A 63 1.34 9.99 2.84
N GLN A 64 0.09 10.32 2.47
CA GLN A 64 -0.32 10.60 1.07
C GLN A 64 -0.01 9.44 0.10
N LEU A 65 -0.02 8.21 0.60
CA LEU A 65 0.21 6.98 -0.15
C LEU A 65 -1.13 6.26 -0.38
N SER A 66 -1.25 5.59 -1.52
CA SER A 66 -2.43 4.79 -1.85
C SER A 66 -2.28 3.35 -1.37
N TYR A 67 -3.35 2.76 -0.87
CA TYR A 67 -3.45 1.32 -0.66
C TYR A 67 -4.44 0.74 -1.66
N VAL A 68 -4.03 -0.26 -2.43
CA VAL A 68 -4.85 -0.88 -3.47
C VAL A 68 -5.34 -2.25 -2.96
N PRO A 69 -6.62 -2.37 -2.55
CA PRO A 69 -7.18 -3.64 -2.11
C PRO A 69 -7.37 -4.61 -3.29
N LEU A 70 -7.22 -5.90 -3.02
CA LEU A 70 -7.45 -6.97 -4.00
C LEU A 70 -8.83 -7.58 -3.84
N ILE A 71 -9.54 -7.73 -4.96
CA ILE A 71 -10.86 -8.39 -5.04
C ILE A 71 -10.72 -9.58 -5.99
N ALA A 72 -11.10 -10.77 -5.53
CA ALA A 72 -11.13 -12.00 -6.32
C ALA A 72 -12.57 -12.38 -6.72
N PRO A 73 -12.80 -13.19 -7.77
CA PRO A 73 -14.14 -13.62 -8.18
C PRO A 73 -14.96 -14.35 -7.10
N ALA A 74 -14.28 -15.05 -6.18
CA ALA A 74 -14.90 -15.76 -5.06
C ALA A 74 -15.10 -14.86 -3.82
N THR A 75 -14.83 -13.55 -3.92
CA THR A 75 -15.00 -12.60 -2.80
C THR A 75 -16.49 -12.37 -2.57
N SER A 76 -16.95 -12.62 -1.34
CA SER A 76 -18.36 -12.38 -1.01
C SER A 76 -18.74 -10.90 -1.15
N ASP A 77 -20.01 -10.63 -1.49
CA ASP A 77 -20.53 -9.27 -1.60
C ASP A 77 -20.30 -8.42 -0.34
N ALA A 78 -20.39 -9.05 0.83
CA ALA A 78 -20.11 -8.38 2.11
C ALA A 78 -18.66 -7.89 2.19
N ARG A 79 -17.70 -8.74 1.81
CA ARG A 79 -16.27 -8.39 1.79
C ARG A 79 -15.98 -7.38 0.68
N MET A 80 -16.60 -7.51 -0.48
CA MET A 80 -16.48 -6.56 -1.59
C MET A 80 -16.92 -5.15 -1.18
N LYS A 81 -18.05 -5.01 -0.48
CA LYS A 81 -18.53 -3.71 0.03
C LYS A 81 -17.51 -3.04 0.97
N ILE A 82 -16.87 -3.81 1.84
CA ILE A 82 -15.81 -3.30 2.72
C ILE A 82 -14.60 -2.85 1.88
N LEU A 83 -14.13 -3.71 0.97
CA LEU A 83 -12.96 -3.43 0.14
C LEU A 83 -13.15 -2.24 -0.81
N CYS A 84 -14.37 -1.98 -1.31
CA CYS A 84 -14.67 -0.80 -2.13
C CYS A 84 -14.80 0.49 -1.31
N GLN A 85 -14.95 0.38 0.01
CA GLN A 85 -14.91 1.52 0.93
C GLN A 85 -13.52 1.76 1.49
N LEU A 86 -12.59 0.80 1.31
CA LEU A 86 -11.14 0.97 1.44
C LEU A 86 -10.56 1.76 0.27
#